data_AF-A0AB36ZXU4-F1
#
_entry.id   AF-A0AB36ZXU4-F1
#
_cell.length_a   1.000
_cell.length_b   1.000
_cell.length_c   1.000
_cell.angle_alpha   90.00
_cell.angle_beta   90.00
_cell.angle_gamma   90.00
#
_symmetry.space_group_name_H-M   'P 1'
#
loop_
_entity.id
_entity.type
_entity.pdbx_description
1 polymer ?
#
loop_
_entity_poly.entity_id
_entity_poly.type
_entity_poly.pdbx_seq_one_letter_code
_entity_poly.pdbx_strand_id
1 'polypeptide(L)'
;MGIKKVFNIFLFLTTISTIFLIYLWYKDYQFDTKPLAKDTILKIEEKRKYLKSLALEKYNINYNVPILISKDMKSNLFGKTKYSFDEKIVIYLNKNRFKENVNYMIDSVLPHEYAHAVMFLLGDFSRQNGGHSKKWQEICIFLEGKKCDRFVNHNDIIIEKTNPFN
;
A
#
# COMPACT_ATOMS: atom_id res chain seq x y z
N MET A 1 9.39 -51.05 4.33
CA MET A 1 8.41 -50.40 3.42
C MET A 1 8.89 -50.61 1.99
N GLY A 2 8.09 -51.22 1.10
CA GLY A 2 8.55 -51.58 -0.25
C GLY A 2 8.74 -50.36 -1.15
N ILE A 3 9.72 -50.42 -2.07
CA ILE A 3 10.07 -49.35 -3.03
C ILE A 3 8.84 -48.79 -3.77
N LYS A 4 7.88 -49.66 -4.15
CA LYS A 4 6.62 -49.25 -4.79
C LYS A 4 5.74 -48.35 -3.92
N LYS A 5 5.70 -48.56 -2.60
CA LYS A 5 4.93 -47.71 -1.67
C LYS A 5 5.57 -46.33 -1.55
N VAL A 6 6.90 -46.27 -1.48
CA VAL A 6 7.66 -45.00 -1.45
C VAL A 6 7.44 -44.21 -2.74
N PHE A 7 7.53 -44.88 -3.89
CA PHE A 7 7.28 -44.27 -5.20
C PHE A 7 5.87 -43.67 -5.33
N ASN A 8 4.84 -44.42 -4.90
CA ASN A 8 3.47 -43.92 -4.95
C ASN A 8 3.24 -42.69 -4.06
N ILE A 9 3.84 -42.67 -2.85
CA ILE A 9 3.77 -41.50 -1.95
C ILE A 9 4.46 -40.30 -2.61
N PHE A 10 5.65 -40.49 -3.18
CA PHE A 10 6.37 -39.43 -3.87
C PHE A 10 5.58 -38.88 -5.07
N LEU A 11 5.01 -39.77 -5.89
CA LEU A 11 4.21 -39.37 -7.05
C LEU A 11 2.97 -38.59 -6.63
N PHE A 12 2.29 -39.03 -5.57
CA PHE A 12 1.14 -38.33 -5.00
C PHE A 12 1.49 -36.92 -4.52
N LEU A 13 2.55 -36.79 -3.71
CA LEU A 13 3.03 -35.48 -3.25
C LEU A 13 3.40 -34.56 -4.42
N THR A 14 4.14 -35.09 -5.40
CA THR A 14 4.53 -34.34 -6.60
C THR A 14 3.32 -33.85 -7.37
N THR A 15 2.30 -34.70 -7.52
CA THR A 15 1.06 -34.36 -8.23
C THR A 15 0.31 -33.24 -7.51
N ILE A 16 0.14 -33.34 -6.19
CA ILE A 16 -0.51 -32.31 -5.38
C ILE A 16 0.26 -31.00 -5.43
N SER A 17 1.58 -31.03 -5.24
CA SER A 17 2.42 -29.83 -5.30
C SER A 17 2.34 -29.16 -6.69
N THR A 18 2.28 -29.94 -7.77
CA THR A 18 2.14 -29.42 -9.13
C THR A 18 0.79 -28.73 -9.33
N ILE A 19 -0.31 -29.37 -8.90
CA ILE A 19 -1.67 -28.78 -8.98
C ILE A 19 -1.72 -27.48 -8.17
N PHE A 20 -1.15 -27.50 -6.96
CA PHE A 20 -1.10 -26.31 -6.10
C PHE A 20 -0.28 -25.18 -6.72
N LEU A 21 0.86 -25.49 -7.35
CA LEU A 21 1.67 -24.50 -8.05
C LEU A 21 0.92 -23.87 -9.24
N ILE A 22 0.21 -24.68 -10.04
CA ILE A 22 -0.63 -24.19 -11.14
C ILE A 22 -1.73 -23.27 -10.60
N TYR A 23 -2.37 -23.64 -9.49
CA TYR A 23 -3.39 -22.80 -8.85
C TYR A 23 -2.83 -21.45 -8.40
N LEU A 24 -1.68 -21.44 -7.72
CA LEU A 24 -1.01 -20.21 -7.29
C LEU A 24 -0.62 -19.33 -8.49
N TRP A 25 -0.05 -19.94 -9.53
CA TRP A 25 0.32 -19.22 -10.75
C TRP A 25 -0.90 -18.60 -11.44
N TYR A 26 -2.02 -19.32 -11.52
CA TYR A 26 -3.25 -18.79 -12.09
C TYR A 26 -3.82 -17.63 -11.25
N LYS A 27 -3.80 -17.75 -9.91
CA LYS A 27 -4.22 -16.68 -9.00
C LYS A 27 -3.38 -15.42 -9.20
N ASP A 28 -2.08 -15.58 -9.36
CA ASP A 28 -1.13 -14.49 -9.59
C ASP A 28 -1.37 -13.82 -10.94
N TYR A 29 -1.54 -14.61 -12.00
CA TYR A 29 -1.88 -14.12 -13.33
C TYR A 29 -3.18 -13.29 -13.34
N GLN A 30 -4.21 -13.77 -12.65
CA GLN A 30 -5.48 -13.04 -12.49
C GLN A 30 -5.28 -11.70 -11.78
N PHE A 31 -4.46 -11.68 -10.72
CA PHE A 31 -4.13 -10.46 -10.01
C PHE A 31 -3.39 -9.46 -10.91
N ASP A 32 -2.35 -9.88 -11.63
CA ASP A 32 -1.50 -8.99 -12.41
C ASP A 32 -2.23 -8.34 -13.60
N THR A 33 -3.06 -9.12 -14.28
CA THR A 33 -3.79 -8.68 -15.48
C THR A 33 -5.01 -7.81 -15.16
N LYS A 34 -5.78 -8.14 -14.12
CA LYS A 34 -7.02 -7.42 -13.79
C LYS A 34 -6.78 -6.15 -12.97
N PRO A 35 -7.72 -5.20 -12.91
CA PRO A 35 -7.71 -4.12 -11.91
C PRO A 35 -7.82 -4.67 -10.48
N LEU A 36 -7.59 -3.81 -9.48
CA LEU A 36 -7.92 -4.17 -8.09
C LEU A 36 -9.41 -4.50 -7.97
N ALA A 37 -9.74 -5.38 -7.02
CA ALA A 37 -11.12 -5.74 -6.74
C ALA A 37 -11.95 -4.51 -6.34
N LYS A 38 -13.24 -4.52 -6.71
CA LYS A 38 -14.14 -3.36 -6.55
C LYS A 38 -14.28 -2.92 -5.09
N ASP A 39 -14.31 -3.88 -4.16
CA ASP A 39 -14.32 -3.65 -2.72
C ASP A 39 -13.09 -2.87 -2.25
N THR A 40 -11.90 -3.20 -2.77
CA THR A 40 -10.66 -2.51 -2.45
C THR A 40 -10.69 -1.07 -2.97
N ILE A 41 -11.17 -0.85 -4.19
CA ILE A 41 -11.32 0.50 -4.74
C ILE A 41 -12.30 1.33 -3.92
N LEU A 42 -13.43 0.75 -3.49
CA LEU A 42 -14.40 1.43 -2.62
C LEU A 42 -13.76 1.85 -1.30
N LYS A 43 -13.03 0.96 -0.63
CA LYS A 43 -12.32 1.29 0.62
C LYS A 43 -11.29 2.41 0.44
N ILE A 44 -10.56 2.42 -0.68
CA ILE A 44 -9.62 3.50 -1.02
C ILE A 44 -10.36 4.83 -1.17
N GLU A 45 -11.48 4.84 -1.89
CA GLU A 45 -12.27 6.06 -2.10
C GLU A 45 -12.94 6.57 -0.82
N GLU A 46 -13.44 5.68 0.03
CA GLU A 46 -13.97 6.03 1.36
C GLU A 46 -12.89 6.63 2.24
N LYS A 47 -11.72 5.98 2.33
CA LYS A 47 -10.58 6.51 3.09
C LYS A 47 -10.11 7.84 2.52
N ARG A 48 -10.07 8.02 1.20
CA ARG A 48 -9.71 9.29 0.55
C ARG A 48 -10.64 10.43 0.94
N LYS A 49 -11.95 10.20 0.93
CA LYS A 49 -12.95 11.20 1.34
C LYS A 49 -12.79 11.57 2.81
N TYR A 50 -12.54 10.57 3.65
CA TYR A 50 -12.28 10.77 5.08
C TYR A 50 -11.01 11.60 5.33
N LEU A 51 -9.91 11.27 4.67
CA LEU A 51 -8.66 12.05 4.77
C LEU A 51 -8.85 13.48 4.27
N LYS A 52 -9.68 13.68 3.23
CA LYS A 52 -10.06 15.02 2.77
C LYS A 52 -10.82 15.79 3.84
N SER A 53 -11.79 15.18 4.54
CA SER A 53 -12.53 15.89 5.59
C SER A 53 -11.63 16.30 6.75
N LEU A 54 -10.72 15.42 7.18
CA LEU A 54 -9.73 15.75 8.21
C LEU A 54 -8.82 16.92 7.75
N ALA A 55 -8.30 16.84 6.53
CA ALA A 55 -7.44 17.90 5.99
C ALA A 55 -8.16 19.26 5.88
N LEU A 56 -9.45 19.25 5.52
CA LEU A 56 -10.29 20.44 5.52
C LEU A 56 -10.46 21.00 6.94
N GLU A 57 -10.79 20.16 7.92
CA GLU A 57 -11.04 20.55 9.30
C GLU A 57 -9.83 21.26 9.94
N LYS A 58 -8.64 20.68 9.82
CA LYS A 58 -7.45 21.20 10.52
C LYS A 58 -6.63 22.21 9.72
N TYR A 59 -6.57 22.06 8.41
CA TYR A 59 -5.67 22.85 7.56
C TYR A 59 -6.42 23.74 6.57
N ASN A 60 -7.76 23.74 6.59
CA ASN A 60 -8.61 24.46 5.63
C ASN A 60 -8.32 24.09 4.17
N ILE A 61 -7.91 22.84 3.93
CA ILE A 61 -7.58 22.33 2.59
C ILE A 61 -8.82 21.68 1.97
N ASN A 62 -9.41 22.32 0.95
CA ASN A 62 -10.52 21.76 0.17
C ASN A 62 -10.07 21.15 -1.19
N TYR A 63 -8.82 20.72 -1.29
CA TYR A 63 -8.30 20.13 -2.53
C TYR A 63 -8.69 18.64 -2.64
N ASN A 64 -9.10 18.21 -3.85
CA ASN A 64 -9.46 16.82 -4.12
C ASN A 64 -8.24 16.04 -4.64
N VAL A 65 -7.41 15.52 -3.75
CA VAL A 65 -6.20 14.78 -4.14
C VAL A 65 -6.57 13.51 -4.92
N PRO A 66 -6.19 13.37 -6.20
CA PRO A 66 -6.42 12.14 -6.96
C PRO A 66 -5.52 11.01 -6.46
N ILE A 67 -6.09 9.80 -6.37
CA ILE A 67 -5.35 8.57 -6.07
C ILE A 67 -5.36 7.69 -7.32
N LEU A 68 -4.19 7.29 -7.79
CA LEU A 68 -4.01 6.41 -8.95
C LEU A 68 -3.35 5.10 -8.52
N ILE A 69 -3.85 3.98 -9.05
CA ILE A 69 -3.26 2.67 -8.84
C ILE A 69 -2.23 2.41 -9.93
N SER A 70 -0.97 2.30 -9.53
CA SER A 70 0.15 2.11 -10.46
C SER A 70 0.62 0.66 -10.47
N LYS A 71 0.78 0.08 -11.66
CA LYS A 71 1.43 -1.23 -11.85
C LYS A 71 2.95 -1.13 -11.97
N ASP A 72 3.45 0.02 -12.43
CA ASP A 72 4.86 0.18 -12.83
C ASP A 72 5.77 0.75 -11.74
N MET A 73 5.33 0.74 -10.47
CA MET A 73 6.19 1.20 -9.38
C MET A 73 7.19 0.11 -9.00
N LYS A 74 8.43 0.56 -8.72
CA LYS A 74 9.47 -0.32 -8.17
C LYS A 74 8.92 -1.06 -6.96
N SER A 75 9.23 -2.35 -6.86
CA SER A 75 8.66 -3.22 -5.83
C SER A 75 8.85 -2.63 -4.44
N ASN A 76 10.04 -2.12 -4.09
CA ASN A 76 10.33 -1.53 -2.78
C ASN A 76 9.48 -0.30 -2.39
N LEU A 77 8.71 0.30 -3.30
CA LEU A 77 7.82 1.42 -3.02
C LEU A 77 6.38 0.95 -2.81
N PHE A 78 5.73 1.46 -1.77
CA PHE A 78 4.33 1.17 -1.45
C PHE A 78 3.40 2.25 -1.99
N GLY A 79 3.79 3.51 -1.80
CA GLY A 79 3.15 4.66 -2.39
C GLY A 79 4.17 5.68 -2.87
N LYS A 80 3.68 6.72 -3.53
CA LYS A 80 4.39 7.98 -3.72
C LYS A 80 3.39 9.10 -3.96
N THR A 81 3.63 10.26 -3.35
CA THR A 81 2.97 11.51 -3.74
C THR A 81 3.87 12.28 -4.70
N LYS A 82 3.30 12.71 -5.83
CA LYS A 82 3.98 13.55 -6.81
C LYS A 82 3.33 14.93 -6.83
N TYR A 83 4.17 15.96 -6.79
CA TYR A 83 3.83 17.33 -7.16
C TYR A 83 4.42 17.61 -8.54
N SER A 84 3.62 18.11 -9.48
CA SER A 84 4.10 18.60 -10.78
C SER A 84 4.06 20.12 -10.86
N PHE A 85 4.79 20.68 -11.82
CA PHE A 85 4.92 22.13 -12.03
C PHE A 85 3.60 22.82 -12.38
N ASP A 86 2.57 22.09 -12.81
CA ASP A 86 1.20 22.58 -12.99
C ASP A 86 0.36 22.47 -11.70
N GLU A 87 1.03 22.40 -10.54
CA GLU A 87 0.48 22.28 -9.18
C GLU A 87 -0.42 21.06 -8.95
N LYS A 88 -0.40 20.09 -9.86
CA LYS A 88 -1.17 18.86 -9.68
C LYS A 88 -0.46 17.94 -8.70
N ILE A 89 -1.09 17.80 -7.54
CA ILE A 89 -0.69 16.81 -6.53
C ILE A 89 -1.47 15.53 -6.78
N VAL A 90 -0.76 14.42 -6.95
CA VAL A 90 -1.34 13.08 -7.21
C VAL A 90 -0.66 12.04 -6.35
N ILE A 91 -1.45 11.18 -5.72
CA ILE A 91 -0.99 10.02 -4.96
C ILE A 91 -1.01 8.80 -5.88
N TYR A 92 0.08 8.05 -5.91
CA TYR A 92 0.17 6.76 -6.58
C TYR A 92 0.32 5.65 -5.53
N LEU A 93 -0.53 4.63 -5.58
CA LEU A 93 -0.41 3.43 -4.74
C LEU A 93 0.07 2.25 -5.58
N ASN A 94 0.96 1.44 -5.01
CA ASN A 94 1.51 0.28 -5.70
C ASN A 94 0.48 -0.84 -5.74
N LYS A 95 -0.01 -1.16 -6.94
CA LYS A 95 -0.95 -2.27 -7.12
C LYS A 95 -0.40 -3.55 -6.49
N ASN A 96 0.89 -3.86 -6.70
CA ASN A 96 1.48 -5.13 -6.31
C ASN A 96 1.50 -5.31 -4.78
N ARG A 97 1.54 -4.21 -4.02
CA ARG A 97 1.53 -4.26 -2.54
C ARG A 97 0.16 -4.55 -1.93
N PHE A 98 -0.93 -4.38 -2.69
CA PHE A 98 -2.26 -4.83 -2.26
C PHE A 98 -2.39 -6.36 -2.20
N LYS A 99 -1.53 -7.11 -2.91
CA LYS A 99 -1.51 -8.57 -2.84
C LYS A 99 -1.00 -9.07 -1.48
N GLU A 100 -0.18 -8.26 -0.82
CA GLU A 100 0.42 -8.58 0.48
C GLU A 100 -0.53 -8.20 1.62
N ASN A 101 -0.95 -6.94 1.69
CA ASN A 101 -1.84 -6.48 2.75
C ASN A 101 -2.65 -5.24 2.33
N VAL A 102 -3.94 -5.42 2.07
CA VAL A 102 -4.86 -4.34 1.70
C VAL A 102 -5.05 -3.33 2.83
N ASN A 103 -5.20 -3.79 4.07
CA ASN A 103 -5.45 -2.92 5.22
C ASN A 103 -4.23 -2.04 5.51
N TYR A 104 -3.01 -2.59 5.40
CA TYR A 104 -1.79 -1.81 5.51
C TYR A 104 -1.71 -0.69 4.44
N MET A 105 -2.05 -1.02 3.19
CA MET A 105 -2.08 -0.03 2.11
C MET A 105 -3.08 1.11 2.37
N ILE A 106 -4.24 0.80 2.97
CA ILE A 106 -5.32 1.77 3.19
C ILE A 106 -5.14 2.57 4.48
N ASP A 107 -4.72 1.93 5.57
CA ASP A 107 -4.67 2.56 6.89
C ASP A 107 -3.29 3.13 7.25
N SER A 108 -2.24 2.68 6.57
CA SER A 108 -0.87 3.16 6.83
C SER A 108 -0.33 3.93 5.63
N VAL A 109 -0.27 3.28 4.45
CA VAL A 109 0.38 3.88 3.27
C VAL A 109 -0.42 5.06 2.73
N LEU A 110 -1.74 4.94 2.60
CA LEU A 110 -2.53 6.04 2.04
C LEU A 110 -2.48 7.31 2.92
N PRO A 111 -2.70 7.28 4.25
CA PRO A 111 -2.52 8.45 5.12
C PRO A 111 -1.09 9.02 5.07
N HIS A 112 -0.09 8.16 4.98
CA HIS A 112 1.32 8.55 4.84
C HIS A 112 1.55 9.41 3.57
N GLU A 113 1.09 8.93 2.42
CA GLU A 113 1.19 9.66 1.15
C GLU A 113 0.30 10.91 1.15
N TYR A 114 -0.88 10.84 1.77
CA TYR A 114 -1.77 11.99 1.91
C TYR A 114 -1.17 13.10 2.79
N ALA A 115 -0.38 12.74 3.80
CA ALA A 115 0.38 13.72 4.58
C ALA A 115 1.42 14.45 3.71
N HIS A 116 2.09 13.76 2.79
CA HIS A 116 2.95 14.40 1.79
C HIS A 116 2.15 15.34 0.86
N ALA A 117 0.94 14.95 0.48
CA ALA A 117 0.07 15.81 -0.33
C ALA A 117 -0.33 17.09 0.41
N VAL A 118 -0.67 16.98 1.70
CA VAL A 118 -0.95 18.14 2.57
C VAL A 118 0.28 19.01 2.73
N MET A 119 1.47 18.42 2.92
CA MET A 119 2.74 19.18 2.97
C MET A 119 2.94 20.04 1.72
N PHE A 120 2.74 19.47 0.53
CA PHE A 120 2.82 20.22 -0.74
C PHE A 120 1.77 21.33 -0.83
N LEU A 121 0.53 21.08 -0.41
CA LEU A 121 -0.54 22.10 -0.40
C LEU A 121 -0.27 23.24 0.59
N LEU A 122 0.50 22.98 1.64
CA LEU A 122 0.96 23.98 2.60
C LEU A 122 2.25 24.69 2.14
N GLY A 123 2.76 24.40 0.94
CA GLY A 123 4.01 24.96 0.41
C GLY A 123 5.27 24.44 1.12
N ASP A 124 5.18 23.32 1.84
CA ASP A 124 6.30 22.75 2.58
C ASP A 124 6.97 21.61 1.77
N PHE A 125 8.10 21.94 1.17
CA PHE A 125 8.92 21.02 0.37
C PHE A 125 10.17 20.54 1.11
N SER A 126 10.16 20.58 2.44
CA SER A 126 11.29 20.15 3.26
C SER A 126 11.71 18.72 2.93
N ARG A 127 13.01 18.52 2.74
CA ARG A 127 13.63 17.19 2.50
C ARG A 127 14.23 16.59 3.76
N GLN A 128 14.00 17.20 4.93
CA GLN A 128 14.51 16.70 6.20
C GLN A 128 14.04 15.26 6.42
N ASN A 129 14.97 14.35 6.79
CA ASN A 129 14.71 12.93 6.98
C ASN A 129 14.00 12.26 5.80
N GLY A 130 14.39 12.59 4.56
CA GLY A 130 13.78 12.00 3.36
C GLY A 130 12.34 12.43 3.11
N GLY A 131 11.90 13.55 3.68
CA GLY A 131 10.54 14.07 3.58
C GLY A 131 9.68 13.83 4.84
N HIS A 132 10.16 13.03 5.80
CA HIS A 132 9.47 12.77 7.07
C HIS A 132 9.89 13.76 8.16
N SER A 133 9.66 15.05 7.90
CA SER A 133 9.86 16.11 8.88
C SER A 133 8.94 15.92 10.09
N LYS A 134 9.18 16.68 11.18
CA LYS A 134 8.28 16.65 12.36
C LYS A 134 6.86 17.08 11.98
N LYS A 135 6.74 18.11 11.14
CA LYS A 135 5.45 18.59 10.63
C LYS A 135 4.74 17.53 9.80
N TRP A 136 5.46 16.83 8.92
CA TRP A 136 4.89 15.70 8.18
C TRP A 136 4.33 14.62 9.12
N GLN A 137 5.08 14.27 10.17
CA GLN A 137 4.63 13.27 11.16
C GLN A 137 3.37 13.75 11.89
N GLU A 138 3.32 15.00 12.33
CA GLU A 138 2.14 15.58 12.99
C GLU A 138 0.91 15.59 12.08
N ILE A 139 1.10 15.87 10.78
CA ILE A 139 0.05 15.75 9.77
C ILE A 139 -0.40 14.30 9.63
N CYS A 140 0.54 13.36 9.47
CA CYS A 140 0.23 11.93 9.31
C CYS A 140 -0.54 11.36 10.51
N ILE A 141 -0.13 11.71 11.73
CA ILE A 141 -0.83 11.29 12.96
C ILE A 141 -2.24 11.87 13.00
N PHE A 142 -2.41 13.14 12.64
CA PHE A 142 -3.72 13.77 12.60
C PHE A 142 -4.62 13.18 11.51
N LEU A 143 -4.05 12.77 10.38
CA LEU A 143 -4.72 12.00 9.33
C LEU A 143 -4.99 10.54 9.75
N GLU A 144 -4.77 10.21 11.02
CA GLU A 144 -4.99 8.89 11.61
C GLU A 144 -4.25 7.77 10.88
N GLY A 145 -3.05 8.08 10.38
CA GLY A 145 -2.16 7.07 9.83
C GLY A 145 -1.70 6.12 10.93
N LYS A 146 -1.92 4.81 10.74
CA LYS A 146 -1.46 3.79 11.70
C LYS A 146 0.06 3.74 11.82
N LYS A 147 0.80 4.23 10.81
CA LYS A 147 2.26 4.28 10.80
C LYS A 147 2.79 5.61 10.27
N CYS A 148 3.31 6.43 11.18
CA CYS A 148 3.80 7.78 10.91
C CYS A 148 5.22 7.98 11.44
N ASP A 149 6.09 7.01 11.17
CA ASP A 149 7.45 7.02 11.66
C ASP A 149 8.35 7.97 10.86
N ARG A 150 9.11 8.79 11.58
CA ARG A 150 10.15 9.64 10.98
C ARG A 150 11.42 8.88 10.64
N PHE A 151 11.61 7.72 11.27
CA PHE A 151 12.77 6.85 11.11
C PHE A 151 12.25 5.44 10.83
N VAL A 152 12.78 4.80 9.78
CA VAL A 152 12.29 3.51 9.32
C VAL A 152 12.81 2.40 10.25
N ASN A 153 11.96 1.83 11.10
CA ASN A 153 12.27 0.57 11.79
C ASN A 153 11.94 -0.61 10.87
N HIS A 154 12.96 -1.33 10.41
CA HIS A 154 12.82 -2.35 9.38
C HIS A 154 12.10 -3.61 9.88
N ASN A 155 12.16 -3.92 11.18
CA ASN A 155 11.55 -5.12 11.75
C ASN A 155 10.02 -4.96 11.87
N ASP A 156 9.55 -3.85 12.44
CA ASP A 156 8.11 -3.57 12.62
C ASP A 156 7.38 -3.50 11.27
N ILE A 157 8.08 -2.98 10.26
CA ILE A 157 7.60 -2.89 8.89
C ILE A 157 7.34 -4.28 8.28
N ILE A 158 8.18 -5.28 8.57
CA ILE A 158 7.98 -6.64 8.04
C ILE A 158 6.75 -7.28 8.68
N ILE A 159 6.63 -7.20 10.01
CA ILE A 159 5.55 -7.84 10.77
C ILE A 159 4.18 -7.36 10.29
N GLU A 160 3.98 -6.05 10.18
CA GLU A 160 2.71 -5.47 9.75
C GLU A 160 2.35 -5.85 8.31
N LYS A 161 3.34 -5.90 7.41
CA LYS A 161 3.13 -6.31 6.01
C LYS A 161 2.68 -7.76 5.91
N THR A 162 3.13 -8.61 6.83
CA THR A 162 2.84 -10.04 6.82
C THR A 162 1.70 -10.45 7.73
N ASN A 163 1.13 -9.54 8.54
CA ASN A 163 0.09 -9.88 9.51
C ASN A 163 -1.28 -10.06 8.80
N PRO A 164 -1.82 -11.28 8.72
CA PRO A 164 -3.09 -11.54 8.06
C PRO A 164 -4.31 -11.18 8.92
N PHE A 165 -4.11 -10.76 10.18
CA PHE A 165 -5.16 -10.48 11.16
C PHE A 165 -5.30 -8.99 11.54
N ASN A 166 -4.61 -8.10 10.81
CA ASN A 166 -4.67 -6.65 11.03
C ASN A 166 -5.73 -5.95 10.18
#